data_AF-A0A816DKK7-F1
#
_entry.id   AF-A0A816DKK7-F1
#
_cell.length_a   1.000
_cell.length_b   1.000
_cell.length_c   1.000
_cell.angle_alpha   90.00
_cell.angle_beta   90.00
_cell.angle_gamma   90.00
#
_symmetry.space_group_name_H-M   'P 1'
#
loop_
_entity.id
_entity.type
_entity.pdbx_description
1 polymer ?
#
loop_
_entity_poly.entity_id
_entity_poly.type
_entity_poly.pdbx_seq_one_letter_code
_entity_poly.pdbx_strand_id
1 'polypeptide(L)'
;MECFYNPPCIDSSLYYVTAVPNQYRYRTNIIALSFSNESHFRTDTFIQDLAGALFVETWQSYRSYSLFYKACAPIYCSYTVRKSNYYTYSALKVLGLYGGSTILLRLLVTLVMKIVFVIQNRCKTGEVVPVA
;
A
#
# COMPACT_ATOMS: atom_id res chain seq x y z
N MET A 1 -6.33 14.01 -20.94
CA MET A 1 -4.99 14.49 -20.51
C MET A 1 -4.77 15.98 -20.81
N GLU A 2 -5.61 16.61 -21.63
CA GLU A 2 -5.40 17.97 -22.17
C GLU A 2 -5.36 19.08 -21.12
N CYS A 3 -5.97 18.86 -19.96
CA CYS A 3 -5.96 19.82 -18.84
C CYS A 3 -4.54 20.14 -18.34
N PHE A 4 -3.60 19.20 -18.43
CA PHE A 4 -2.21 19.40 -17.98
C PHE A 4 -1.39 20.35 -18.86
N TYR A 5 -1.90 20.70 -20.05
CA TYR A 5 -1.25 21.60 -21.00
C TYR A 5 -1.94 22.97 -21.05
N ASN A 6 -3.06 23.16 -20.35
CA ASN A 6 -3.85 24.39 -20.40
C ASN A 6 -3.77 25.14 -19.04
N PRO A 7 -3.18 26.35 -19.00
CA PRO A 7 -3.01 27.12 -17.76
C PRO A 7 -4.29 27.33 -16.93
N PRO A 8 -5.45 27.74 -17.49
CA PRO A 8 -6.67 27.94 -16.70
C PRO A 8 -7.25 26.64 -16.14
N CYS A 9 -7.00 25.49 -16.79
CA CYS A 9 -7.50 24.21 -16.32
C CYS A 9 -6.74 23.75 -15.06
N ILE A 10 -5.42 23.96 -15.03
CA ILE A 10 -4.58 23.62 -13.88
C ILE A 10 -4.92 24.48 -12.67
N ASP A 11 -5.17 25.78 -12.86
CA ASP A 11 -5.52 26.68 -11.75
C ASP A 11 -6.78 26.21 -11.01
N SER A 12 -7.79 25.71 -11.75
CA SER A 12 -8.99 25.12 -11.15
C SER A 12 -8.71 23.88 -10.31
N SER A 13 -7.72 23.06 -10.71
CA SER A 13 -7.33 21.84 -9.98
C SER A 13 -6.50 22.15 -8.72
N LEU A 14 -5.80 23.30 -8.71
CA LEU A 14 -4.98 23.76 -7.60
C LEU A 14 -5.83 24.08 -6.35
N TYR A 15 -7.11 24.39 -6.52
CA TYR A 15 -8.04 24.61 -5.41
C TYR A 15 -8.09 23.41 -4.45
N TYR A 16 -8.19 22.19 -4.98
CA TYR A 16 -8.25 20.97 -4.16
C TYR A 16 -6.92 20.64 -3.48
N VAL A 17 -5.81 21.01 -4.13
CA VAL A 17 -4.44 20.80 -3.65
C VAL A 17 -4.09 21.77 -2.51
N THR A 18 -4.63 23.00 -2.57
CA THR A 18 -4.36 24.06 -1.59
C THR A 18 -5.34 24.09 -0.43
N ALA A 19 -6.46 23.35 -0.51
CA ALA A 19 -7.45 23.20 0.56
C ALA A 19 -6.99 22.29 1.72
N VAL A 20 -5.79 21.72 1.66
CA VAL A 20 -5.22 20.91 2.76
C VAL A 20 -4.76 21.80 3.93
N PRO A 21 -4.91 21.35 5.18
CA PRO A 21 -4.52 22.13 6.36
C PRO A 21 -3.04 22.55 6.29
N ASN A 22 -2.80 23.81 6.69
CA ASN A 22 -1.55 24.56 6.50
C ASN A 22 -0.26 23.84 6.94
N GLN A 23 -0.37 22.83 7.80
CA GLN A 23 0.73 22.00 8.29
C GLN A 23 1.39 21.13 7.20
N TYR A 24 0.71 20.90 6.06
CA TYR A 24 1.20 20.09 4.93
C TYR A 24 1.25 20.86 3.61
N ARG A 25 1.18 22.20 3.66
CA ARG A 25 1.10 23.04 2.47
C ARG A 25 2.46 23.14 1.79
N TYR A 26 2.71 22.26 0.84
CA TYR A 26 3.84 22.36 -0.08
C TYR A 26 3.64 23.57 -1.00
N ARG A 27 4.58 24.53 -0.98
CA ARG A 27 4.62 25.60 -1.98
C ARG A 27 5.19 25.02 -3.28
N THR A 28 4.35 24.34 -4.05
CA THR A 28 4.71 23.91 -5.41
C THR A 28 4.25 24.96 -6.39
N ASN A 29 5.19 25.49 -7.17
CA ASN A 29 4.88 26.32 -8.32
C ASN A 29 4.47 25.37 -9.47
N ILE A 30 3.16 25.08 -9.56
CA ILE A 30 2.63 24.18 -10.59
C ILE A 30 2.47 24.99 -11.86
N ILE A 31 3.21 24.61 -12.90
CA ILE A 31 3.20 25.26 -14.21
C ILE A 31 2.61 24.27 -15.21
N ALA A 32 1.87 24.78 -16.20
CA ALA A 32 1.38 23.96 -17.30
C ALA A 32 2.53 23.31 -18.07
N LEU A 33 2.35 22.06 -18.48
CA LEU A 33 3.32 21.39 -19.33
C LEU A 33 3.37 22.11 -20.69
N SER A 34 4.57 22.36 -21.19
CA SER A 34 4.77 22.92 -22.53
C SER A 34 4.55 21.84 -23.58
N PHE A 35 3.72 22.13 -24.57
CA PHE A 35 3.57 21.27 -25.73
C PHE A 35 4.85 21.32 -26.59
N SER A 36 5.42 20.16 -26.91
CA SER A 36 6.56 20.03 -27.82
C SER A 36 6.13 19.30 -29.09
N ASN A 37 6.44 19.85 -30.27
CA ASN A 37 6.15 19.20 -31.56
C ASN A 37 6.90 17.89 -31.77
N GLU A 38 7.90 17.56 -30.94
CA GLU A 38 8.65 16.30 -30.97
C GLU A 38 8.09 15.22 -30.01
N SER A 39 6.95 15.45 -29.35
CA SER A 39 6.37 14.41 -28.49
C SER A 39 5.82 13.25 -29.33
N HIS A 40 6.18 12.02 -28.94
CA HIS A 40 5.67 10.82 -29.58
C HIS A 40 4.16 10.65 -29.34
N PHE A 41 3.66 11.12 -28.19
CA PHE A 41 2.25 11.06 -27.85
C PHE A 41 1.55 12.41 -28.06
N ARG A 42 0.32 12.35 -28.58
CA ARG A 42 -0.57 13.50 -28.70
C ARG A 42 -1.37 13.70 -27.40
N THR A 43 -1.88 14.90 -27.17
CA THR A 43 -2.64 15.26 -25.95
C THR A 43 -3.98 14.51 -25.80
N ASP A 44 -4.49 13.97 -26.91
CA ASP A 44 -5.71 13.17 -27.01
C ASP A 44 -5.48 11.67 -26.78
N THR A 45 -4.24 11.24 -26.52
CA THR A 45 -3.93 9.84 -26.19
C THR A 45 -4.50 9.41 -24.84
N PHE A 46 -4.95 8.16 -24.76
CA PHE A 46 -5.46 7.59 -23.52
C PHE A 46 -4.30 7.22 -22.58
N ILE A 47 -4.55 7.35 -21.27
CA ILE A 47 -3.60 6.93 -20.22
C ILE A 47 -3.13 5.48 -20.41
N GLN A 48 -4.01 4.62 -20.93
CA GLN A 48 -3.76 3.19 -21.09
C GLN A 48 -2.69 2.94 -22.17
N ASP A 49 -2.76 3.67 -23.28
CA ASP A 49 -1.78 3.58 -24.37
C ASP A 49 -0.41 4.11 -23.92
N LEU A 50 -0.42 5.19 -23.14
CA LEU A 50 0.80 5.76 -22.56
C LEU A 50 1.44 4.82 -21.54
N ALA A 51 0.64 4.15 -20.71
CA ALA A 51 1.12 3.14 -19.78
C ALA A 51 1.67 1.90 -20.50
N GLY A 52 1.04 1.49 -21.61
CA GLY A 52 1.55 0.41 -22.46
C GLY A 52 2.92 0.71 -23.06
N ALA A 53 3.20 1.99 -23.33
CA ALA A 53 4.49 2.47 -23.80
C ALA A 53 5.42 2.98 -22.68
N LEU A 54 5.12 2.66 -21.42
CA LEU A 54 5.88 3.08 -20.23
C LEU A 54 6.16 4.60 -20.16
N PHE A 55 5.28 5.44 -20.71
CA PHE A 55 5.46 6.89 -20.75
C PHE A 55 6.74 7.34 -21.50
N VAL A 56 7.24 6.53 -22.43
CA VAL A 56 8.47 6.85 -23.19
C VAL A 56 8.16 7.81 -24.33
N GLU A 57 8.37 9.10 -24.10
CA GLU A 57 8.06 10.19 -25.05
C GLU A 57 9.06 10.29 -26.22
N THR A 58 10.34 9.96 -26.02
CA THR A 58 11.36 10.04 -27.09
C THR A 58 12.38 8.91 -26.98
N TRP A 59 12.70 8.30 -28.13
CA TRP A 59 13.77 7.32 -28.26
C TRP A 59 15.03 8.00 -28.79
N GLN A 60 15.91 8.41 -27.90
CA GLN A 60 17.20 8.97 -28.28
C GLN A 60 18.18 7.84 -28.64
N SER A 61 18.20 7.44 -29.91
CA SER A 61 19.03 6.33 -30.43
C SER A 61 20.54 6.57 -30.31
N TYR A 62 20.98 7.83 -30.16
CA TYR A 62 22.38 8.20 -29.96
C TYR A 62 22.86 8.08 -28.50
N ARG A 63 21.96 7.99 -27.52
CA ARG A 63 22.35 7.95 -26.10
C ARG A 63 22.65 6.51 -25.68
N SER A 64 23.92 6.22 -25.36
CA SER A 64 24.30 4.95 -24.74
C SER A 64 23.87 4.94 -23.26
N TYR A 65 22.89 4.13 -22.91
CA TYR A 65 22.46 3.90 -21.52
C TYR A 65 23.37 2.93 -20.75
N SER A 66 24.48 2.49 -21.36
CA SER A 66 25.42 1.52 -20.75
C SER A 66 25.96 1.96 -19.39
N LEU A 67 26.25 3.26 -19.23
CA LEU A 67 26.69 3.83 -17.95
C LEU A 67 25.59 3.81 -16.89
N PHE A 68 24.34 4.06 -17.28
CA PHE A 68 23.19 4.00 -16.39
C PHE A 68 22.93 2.57 -15.90
N TYR A 69 22.94 1.60 -16.82
CA TYR A 69 22.80 0.19 -16.45
C TYR A 69 23.94 -0.30 -15.56
N LYS A 70 25.18 0.15 -15.79
CA LYS A 70 26.32 -0.14 -14.90
C LYS A 70 26.14 0.46 -13.51
N ALA A 71 25.56 1.65 -13.40
CA ALA A 71 25.28 2.27 -12.11
C ALA A 71 24.12 1.58 -11.37
N CYS A 72 23.11 1.10 -12.09
CA CYS A 72 21.95 0.41 -11.54
C CYS A 72 22.15 -1.10 -11.32
N ALA A 73 23.28 -1.67 -11.72
CA ALA A 73 23.68 -3.05 -11.44
C ALA A 73 24.90 -3.10 -10.49
N PRO A 74 24.78 -2.56 -9.26
CA PRO A 74 25.87 -2.66 -8.30
C PRO A 74 26.11 -4.14 -7.93
N ILE A 75 27.37 -4.50 -7.77
CA ILE A 75 27.77 -5.86 -7.34
C ILE A 75 27.23 -6.17 -5.94
N TYR A 76 26.97 -5.13 -5.12
CA TYR A 76 26.44 -5.25 -3.77
C TYR A 76 25.26 -4.28 -3.59
N CYS A 77 24.11 -4.81 -3.17
CA CYS A 77 22.94 -4.01 -2.82
C CYS A 77 23.09 -3.45 -1.41
N SER A 78 23.23 -2.13 -1.26
CA SER A 78 23.12 -1.47 0.04
C SER A 78 21.68 -1.04 0.28
N TYR A 79 21.01 -1.66 1.24
CA TYR A 79 19.69 -1.21 1.69
C TYR A 79 19.83 -0.41 2.99
N THR A 80 19.25 0.78 3.01
CA THR A 80 19.13 1.58 4.23
C THR A 80 17.93 1.09 5.02
N VAL A 81 18.17 0.39 6.12
CA VAL A 81 17.12 0.04 7.08
C VAL A 81 16.71 1.34 7.79
N ARG A 82 15.64 1.98 7.30
CA ARG A 82 14.99 3.05 8.06
C ARG A 82 14.45 2.45 9.34
N LYS A 83 15.15 2.67 10.46
CA LYS A 83 14.66 2.32 11.78
C LYS A 83 13.41 3.16 12.05
N SER A 84 12.24 2.55 11.87
CA SER A 84 10.99 3.07 12.41
C SER A 84 11.18 3.32 13.91
N ASN A 85 10.54 4.38 14.45
CA ASN A 85 10.63 4.73 15.86
C ASN A 85 10.36 3.48 16.71
N TYR A 86 11.39 2.99 17.41
CA TYR A 86 11.36 1.73 18.15
C TYR A 86 10.24 1.71 19.20
N TYR A 87 9.93 2.88 19.77
CA TYR A 87 8.82 3.06 20.70
C TYR A 87 7.46 2.79 20.07
N THR A 88 7.16 3.42 18.93
CA THR A 88 5.86 3.25 18.27
C THR A 88 5.70 1.82 17.77
N TYR A 89 6.76 1.24 17.21
CA TYR A 89 6.73 -0.15 16.74
C TYR A 89 6.48 -1.15 17.87
N SER A 90 7.10 -0.95 19.04
CA SER A 90 6.90 -1.80 20.21
C SER A 90 5.50 -1.64 20.78
N ALA A 91 4.97 -0.42 20.86
CA ALA A 91 3.61 -0.15 21.34
C ALA A 91 2.54 -0.81 20.44
N LEU A 92 2.68 -0.68 19.11
CA LEU A 92 1.76 -1.34 18.17
C LEU A 92 1.79 -2.87 18.30
N LYS A 93 2.97 -3.46 18.53
CA LYS A 93 3.08 -4.91 18.78
C LYS A 93 2.34 -5.33 20.04
N VAL A 94 2.52 -4.59 21.12
CA VAL A 94 1.85 -4.87 22.40
C VAL A 94 0.33 -4.72 22.24
N LEU A 95 -0.14 -3.63 21.64
CA LEU A 95 -1.56 -3.40 21.38
C LEU A 95 -2.18 -4.48 20.46
N GLY A 96 -1.46 -4.89 19.42
CA GLY A 96 -1.89 -5.98 18.53
C GLY A 96 -1.97 -7.33 19.25
N LEU A 97 -1.01 -7.62 20.14
CA LEU A 97 -1.01 -8.83 20.95
C LEU A 97 -2.17 -8.84 21.95
N TYR A 98 -2.39 -7.75 22.68
CA TYR A 98 -3.52 -7.65 23.61
C TYR A 98 -4.88 -7.68 22.89
N GLY A 99 -5.00 -6.99 21.75
CA GLY A 99 -6.21 -6.97 20.94
C GLY A 99 -6.60 -8.35 20.41
N GLY A 100 -5.65 -9.08 19.82
CA GLY A 100 -5.91 -10.43 19.29
C GLY A 100 -6.03 -11.50 20.37
N SER A 101 -5.23 -11.41 21.43
CA SER A 101 -5.17 -12.45 22.46
C SER A 101 -6.47 -12.58 23.25
N THR A 102 -7.20 -11.48 23.48
CA THR A 102 -8.45 -11.52 24.23
C THR A 102 -9.57 -12.26 23.48
N ILE A 103 -9.62 -12.12 22.15
CA ILE A 103 -10.57 -12.81 21.28
C ILE A 103 -10.23 -14.31 21.21
N LEU A 104 -8.94 -14.63 21.05
CA LEU A 104 -8.46 -16.01 21.00
C LEU A 104 -8.77 -16.76 22.30
N LEU A 105 -8.53 -16.11 23.45
CA LEU A 105 -8.81 -16.68 24.76
C LEU A 105 -10.31 -16.96 24.95
N ARG A 106 -11.19 -16.03 24.54
CA ARG A 106 -12.65 -16.24 24.61
C ARG A 106 -13.11 -17.41 23.74
N LEU A 107 -12.53 -17.57 22.55
CA LEU A 107 -12.81 -18.72 21.68
C LEU A 107 -12.33 -20.03 22.31
N LEU A 108 -11.12 -20.06 22.84
CA LEU A 108 -10.56 -21.22 23.54
C LEU A 108 -11.42 -21.64 24.74
N VAL A 109 -11.80 -20.69 25.60
CA VAL A 109 -12.66 -20.97 26.76
C VAL A 109 -14.00 -21.55 26.33
N THR A 110 -14.63 -20.97 25.30
CA THR A 110 -15.92 -21.46 24.79
C THR A 110 -15.82 -22.89 24.22
N LEU A 111 -14.72 -23.20 23.51
CA LEU A 111 -14.46 -24.54 23.00
C LEU A 111 -14.22 -25.54 24.12
N VAL A 112 -13.39 -25.19 25.10
CA VAL A 112 -13.11 -26.05 26.26
C VAL A 112 -14.41 -26.35 27.03
N MET A 113 -15.23 -25.34 27.29
CA MET A 113 -16.51 -25.54 27.99
C MET A 113 -17.48 -26.45 27.21
N LYS A 114 -17.56 -26.32 25.89
CA LYS A 114 -18.37 -27.22 25.06
C LYS A 114 -17.85 -28.65 25.09
N ILE A 115 -16.53 -28.84 25.00
CA ILE A 115 -15.90 -30.16 25.06
C ILE A 115 -16.16 -30.81 26.42
N VAL A 116 -15.96 -30.08 27.52
CA VAL A 116 -16.23 -30.55 28.88
C VAL A 116 -17.69 -30.95 29.05
N PHE A 117 -18.64 -30.13 28.57
CA PHE A 117 -20.06 -30.45 28.63
C PHE A 117 -20.43 -31.71 27.84
N VAL A 118 -19.87 -31.87 26.63
CA VAL A 118 -20.08 -33.07 25.81
C VAL A 118 -19.51 -34.30 26.51
N ILE A 119 -18.30 -34.22 27.08
CA ILE A 119 -17.68 -35.34 27.82
C ILE A 119 -18.51 -35.69 29.05
N GLN A 120 -18.95 -34.70 29.85
CA GLN A 120 -19.77 -34.95 31.03
C GLN A 120 -21.11 -35.60 30.67
N ASN A 121 -21.77 -35.16 29.59
CA ASN A 121 -23.02 -35.78 29.15
C ASN A 121 -22.79 -37.20 28.64
N ARG A 122 -21.69 -37.46 27.92
CA ARG A 122 -21.33 -38.82 27.48
C ARG A 122 -20.98 -39.75 28.66
N CYS A 123 -20.33 -39.25 29.71
CA CYS A 123 -20.07 -40.00 30.93
C CYS A 123 -21.36 -40.28 31.72
N LYS A 124 -22.28 -39.32 31.83
CA LYS A 124 -23.56 -39.51 32.54
C LYS A 124 -24.53 -40.47 31.84
N THR A 125 -24.50 -40.57 30.51
CA THR A 125 -25.36 -41.51 29.76
C THR A 125 -24.73 -42.91 29.59
N GLY A 126 -23.47 -43.10 29.98
CA GLY A 126 -22.76 -44.39 29.94
C GLY A 126 -22.96 -45.28 31.18
N GLU A 127 -23.70 -44.83 32.19
CA GLU A 127 -23.86 -45.51 33.49
C GLU A 127 -25.34 -45.83 33.78
N VAL A 128 -26.03 -46.50 32.86
CA VAL A 128 -27.26 -47.28 33.15
C VAL A 128 -27.41 -48.37 32.09
N VAL A 129 -26.66 -49.46 32.27
CA VAL A 129 -27.02 -50.77 31.70
C VAL A 129 -27.39 -51.66 32.89
N PRO A 130 -28.67 -51.94 33.15
CA PRO A 130 -29.05 -52.95 34.12
C PRO A 130 -28.63 -54.31 33.56
N VAL A 131 -27.73 -54.99 34.27
CA VAL A 131 -27.45 -56.41 34.05
C VAL A 131 -28.63 -57.18 34.67
N ALA A 132 -29.20 -58.06 33.86
CA ALA A 132 -30.35 -58.91 34.16
C ALA A 132 -30.17 -59.78 35.41
#